data_AF-A0A1V9W875-F1
#
_entry.id   AF-A0A1V9W875-F1
#
_cell.length_a   1.000
_cell.length_b   1.000
_cell.length_c   1.000
_cell.angle_alpha   90.00
_cell.angle_beta   90.00
_cell.angle_gamma   90.00
#
_symmetry.space_group_name_H-M   'P 1'
#
loop_
_entity.id
_entity.type
_entity.pdbx_description
1 polymer ?
#
loop_
_entity_poly.entity_id
_entity_poly.type
_entity_poly.pdbx_seq_one_letter_code
_entity_poly.pdbx_strand_id
1 'polypeptide(L)'
;MENITQLPITLNESGDLVIKRTDDKALEKLIALVQAQFANQNNKLTKMDRSLGNLGESVESFDSRLTQSQLENVASKIVRDQLQQERHAKAKEFVGNKVQLTIEAMEGTKSDLERHVQTLMKKEVTGVMRHVTSYLKAHLGLKSIDDIPNGLVEKHKKLLKDLTWKKLDHFKKKGEC
;
A
#
# COMPACT_ATOMS: atom_id res chain seq x y z
N MET A 1 -44.79 46.37 26.42
CA MET A 1 -44.71 47.40 27.48
C MET A 1 -44.99 46.71 28.79
N GLU A 2 -43.94 46.39 29.53
CA GLU A 2 -44.03 45.68 30.81
C GLU A 2 -44.68 46.60 31.86
N ASN A 3 -45.65 46.05 32.59
CA ASN A 3 -46.20 46.69 33.79
C ASN A 3 -45.09 46.73 34.85
N ILE A 4 -44.30 47.80 34.84
CA ILE A 4 -43.36 48.10 35.92
C ILE A 4 -44.21 48.53 37.11
N THR A 5 -44.64 47.56 37.91
CA THR A 5 -45.19 47.81 39.25
C THR A 5 -44.18 48.63 40.03
N GLN A 6 -44.50 49.89 40.32
CA GLN A 6 -43.70 50.77 41.16
C GLN A 6 -43.47 50.07 42.50
N LEU A 7 -42.24 49.61 42.73
CA LEU A 7 -41.83 49.03 43.99
C LEU A 7 -41.66 50.18 45.00
N PRO A 8 -42.03 49.99 46.29
CA PRO A 8 -41.94 51.03 47.33
C PRO A 8 -40.49 51.24 47.82
N ILE A 9 -39.51 51.14 46.92
CA ILE A 9 -38.08 51.21 47.22
C ILE A 9 -37.55 52.49 46.57
N THR A 10 -36.98 53.37 47.37
CA THR A 10 -36.36 54.62 46.91
C THR A 10 -34.95 54.76 47.48
N LEU A 11 -34.02 55.38 46.76
CA LEU A 11 -32.71 55.75 47.31
C LEU A 11 -32.86 56.95 48.26
N ASN A 12 -32.22 56.92 49.43
CA ASN A 12 -32.02 58.10 50.26
C ASN A 12 -30.86 58.96 49.73
N GLU A 13 -30.67 60.15 50.32
CA GLU A 13 -29.61 61.10 49.95
C GLU A 13 -28.18 60.54 50.14
N SER A 14 -28.04 59.48 50.94
CA SER A 14 -26.79 58.74 51.16
C SER A 14 -26.55 57.60 50.17
N GLY A 15 -27.51 57.31 49.29
CA GLY A 15 -27.43 56.22 48.31
C GLY A 15 -27.98 54.87 48.78
N ASP A 16 -28.53 54.77 50.00
CA ASP A 16 -29.08 53.53 50.54
C ASP A 16 -30.53 53.31 50.07
N LEU A 17 -30.87 52.04 49.84
CA LEU A 17 -32.23 51.62 49.50
C LEU A 17 -33.12 51.68 50.74
N VAL A 18 -34.09 52.60 50.74
CA VAL A 18 -35.06 52.77 51.82
C VAL A 18 -36.45 52.35 51.35
N ILE A 19 -37.08 51.46 52.12
CA ILE A 19 -38.48 51.06 51.93
C ILE A 19 -39.36 52.12 52.60
N LYS A 20 -40.14 52.88 51.83
CA LYS A 20 -41.12 53.82 52.39
C LYS A 20 -42.19 53.02 53.13
N ARG A 21 -42.67 53.46 54.31
CA ARG A 21 -43.75 52.78 55.07
C ARG A 21 -44.87 52.37 54.11
N THR A 22 -44.97 51.07 53.85
CA THR A 22 -45.89 50.49 52.87
C THR A 22 -46.89 49.60 53.58
N ASP A 23 -48.09 49.47 53.01
CA ASP A 23 -49.09 48.50 53.47
C ASP A 23 -48.48 47.08 53.46
N ASP A 24 -48.77 46.27 54.48
CA ASP A 24 -48.24 44.89 54.64
C ASP A 24 -48.35 44.05 53.36
N LYS A 25 -49.40 44.30 52.57
CA LYS A 25 -49.69 43.63 51.29
C LYS A 25 -48.67 43.92 50.18
N ALA A 26 -48.03 45.09 50.19
CA ALA A 26 -46.97 45.44 49.24
C ALA A 26 -45.62 44.82 49.65
N LEU A 27 -45.37 44.72 50.96
CA LEU A 27 -44.21 44.02 51.51
C LEU A 27 -44.29 42.51 51.20
N GLU A 28 -45.46 41.89 51.38
CA GLU A 28 -45.69 40.49 51.02
C GLU A 28 -45.45 40.22 49.53
N LYS A 29 -45.90 41.11 48.63
CA LYS A 29 -45.65 40.99 47.19
C LYS A 29 -44.17 41.09 46.86
N LEU A 30 -43.43 41.99 47.53
CA LEU A 30 -41.98 42.10 47.36
C LEU A 30 -41.26 40.83 47.81
N ILE A 31 -41.63 40.30 48.99
CA ILE A 31 -41.07 39.05 49.51
C ILE A 31 -41.38 37.88 48.56
N ALA A 32 -42.61 37.77 48.05
CA ALA A 32 -42.98 36.73 47.10
C ALA A 32 -42.21 36.84 45.78
N LEU A 33 -41.97 38.06 45.28
CA LEU A 33 -41.21 38.28 44.05
C LEU A 33 -39.73 37.94 44.24
N VAL A 34 -39.15 38.33 45.38
CA VAL A 34 -37.79 37.96 45.77
C VAL A 34 -37.65 36.44 45.91
N GLN A 35 -38.59 35.76 46.58
CA GLN A 35 -38.61 34.31 46.71
C GLN A 35 -38.74 33.60 45.35
N ALA A 36 -39.62 34.08 44.47
CA ALA A 36 -39.78 33.54 43.12
C ALA A 36 -38.51 33.72 42.28
N GLN A 37 -37.82 34.85 42.44
CA GLN A 37 -36.57 35.12 41.73
C GLN A 37 -35.42 34.24 42.23
N PHE A 38 -35.29 34.05 43.55
CA PHE A 38 -34.33 33.10 44.13
C PHE A 38 -34.63 31.66 43.70
N ALA A 39 -35.91 31.25 43.69
CA ALA A 39 -36.30 29.92 43.23
C ALA A 39 -35.95 29.70 41.74
N ASN A 40 -36.20 30.68 40.87
CA ASN A 40 -35.86 30.61 39.46
C ASN A 40 -34.33 30.53 39.24
N GLN A 41 -33.55 31.34 39.96
CA GLN A 41 -32.09 31.28 39.89
C GLN A 41 -31.56 29.94 40.38
N ASN A 42 -32.10 29.40 41.49
CA ASN A 42 -31.71 28.09 42.01
C ASN A 42 -32.00 26.97 41.01
N ASN A 43 -33.17 27.00 40.35
CA ASN A 43 -33.52 26.02 39.31
C ASN A 43 -32.61 26.12 38.07
N LYS A 44 -32.16 27.33 37.71
CA LYS A 44 -31.17 27.51 36.63
C LYS A 44 -29.80 26.96 37.04
N LEU A 45 -29.39 27.22 38.29
CA LEU A 45 -28.12 26.75 38.83
C LEU A 45 -28.06 25.22 38.85
N THR A 46 -29.12 24.55 39.34
CA THR A 46 -29.19 23.08 39.37
C THR A 46 -29.20 22.47 37.97
N LYS A 47 -29.84 23.12 36.99
CA LYS A 47 -29.79 22.69 35.59
C LYS A 47 -28.39 22.84 34.98
N MET A 48 -27.69 23.92 35.29
CA MET A 48 -26.30 24.13 34.85
C MET A 48 -25.37 23.10 35.48
N ASP A 49 -25.51 22.85 36.78
CA ASP A 49 -24.72 21.85 37.51
C ASP A 49 -24.86 20.45 36.90
N ARG A 50 -26.10 20.03 36.61
CA ARG A 50 -26.36 18.77 35.90
C ARG A 50 -25.75 18.73 34.49
N SER A 51 -25.79 19.85 33.77
CA SER A 51 -25.23 19.93 32.42
C SER A 51 -23.69 19.85 32.44
N LEU A 52 -23.06 20.47 33.44
CA LEU A 52 -21.63 20.37 33.70
C LEU A 52 -21.22 18.95 34.09
N GLY A 53 -21.99 18.29 34.95
CA GLY A 53 -21.78 16.87 35.29
C GLY A 53 -21.80 15.96 34.07
N ASN A 54 -22.86 16.07 33.25
CA ASN A 54 -22.99 15.29 32.01
C ASN A 54 -21.86 15.58 31.01
N LEU A 55 -21.39 16.83 30.94
CA LEU A 55 -20.25 17.19 30.09
C LEU A 55 -18.95 16.57 30.60
N GLY A 56 -18.73 16.57 31.91
CA GLY A 56 -17.59 15.89 32.53
C GLY A 56 -17.55 14.41 32.19
N GLU A 57 -18.66 13.70 32.38
CA GLU A 57 -18.80 12.29 32.02
C GLU A 57 -18.57 12.05 30.52
N SER A 58 -19.08 12.93 29.66
CA SER A 58 -18.88 12.82 28.21
C SER A 58 -17.43 13.02 27.79
N VAL A 59 -16.70 13.91 28.47
CA VAL A 59 -15.27 14.16 28.20
C VAL A 59 -14.44 12.96 28.66
N GLU A 60 -14.74 12.40 29.83
CA GLU A 60 -14.07 11.20 30.35
C GLU A 60 -14.33 9.97 29.46
N SER A 61 -15.57 9.81 28.97
CA SER A 61 -15.91 8.78 27.97
C SER A 61 -15.19 8.99 26.63
N PHE A 62 -14.99 10.23 26.21
CA PHE A 62 -14.22 10.52 25.00
C PHE A 62 -12.74 10.19 25.16
N ASP A 63 -12.13 10.58 26.29
CA ASP A 63 -10.71 10.36 26.55
C ASP A 63 -10.36 8.87 26.69
N SER A 64 -11.23 8.10 27.36
CA SER A 64 -11.10 6.64 27.42
C SER A 64 -11.19 5.98 26.04
N ARG A 65 -12.14 6.40 25.19
CA ARG A 65 -12.26 5.91 23.80
C ARG A 65 -11.06 6.28 22.94
N LEU A 66 -10.52 7.48 23.11
CA LEU A 66 -9.33 7.93 22.39
C LEU A 66 -8.11 7.09 22.77
N THR A 67 -7.90 6.89 24.08
CA THR A 67 -6.82 6.06 24.61
C THR A 67 -6.91 4.62 24.10
N GLN A 68 -8.11 4.04 24.12
CA GLN A 68 -8.34 2.69 23.58
C GLN A 68 -8.04 2.62 22.08
N SER A 69 -8.52 3.59 21.29
CA SER A 69 -8.28 3.61 19.84
C SER A 69 -6.79 3.76 19.49
N GLN A 70 -6.05 4.58 20.25
CA GLN A 70 -4.60 4.69 20.10
C GLN A 70 -3.89 3.36 20.39
N LEU A 71 -4.29 2.67 21.47
CA LEU A 71 -3.73 1.37 21.84
C LEU A 71 -3.98 0.30 20.76
N GLU A 72 -5.22 0.22 20.25
CA GLU A 72 -5.60 -0.71 19.18
C GLU A 72 -4.83 -0.45 17.88
N ASN A 73 -4.60 0.83 17.55
CA ASN A 73 -3.84 1.21 16.36
C ASN A 73 -2.35 0.83 16.50
N VAL A 74 -1.75 1.09 17.67
CA VAL A 74 -0.37 0.67 17.97
C VAL A 74 -0.24 -0.85 17.90
N ALA A 75 -1.16 -1.61 18.51
CA ALA A 75 -1.17 -3.06 18.43
C ALA A 75 -1.30 -3.57 16.98
N SER A 76 -2.22 -2.97 16.21
CA SER A 76 -2.41 -3.31 14.78
C SER A 76 -1.20 -2.96 13.92
N LYS A 77 -0.44 -1.91 14.27
CA LYS A 77 0.81 -1.57 13.59
C LYS A 77 1.89 -2.60 13.90
N ILE A 78 2.08 -2.95 15.18
CA ILE A 78 3.05 -3.97 15.61
C ILE A 78 2.77 -5.31 14.91
N VAL A 79 1.52 -5.77 14.89
CA VAL A 79 1.14 -7.02 14.22
C VAL A 79 1.41 -6.97 12.71
N ARG A 80 1.14 -5.84 12.04
CA ARG A 80 1.44 -5.67 10.62
C ARG A 80 2.95 -5.71 10.34
N ASP A 81 3.73 -5.01 11.15
CA ASP A 81 5.18 -4.94 11.00
C ASP A 81 5.81 -6.32 11.22
N GLN A 82 5.36 -7.07 12.23
CA GLN A 82 5.77 -8.45 12.50
C GLN A 82 5.43 -9.38 11.32
N LEU A 83 4.20 -9.31 10.81
CA LEU A 83 3.75 -10.12 9.67
C LEU A 83 4.55 -9.81 8.39
N GLN A 84 4.88 -8.54 8.16
CA GLN A 84 5.72 -8.14 7.05
C GLN A 84 7.14 -8.71 7.18
N GLN A 85 7.73 -8.64 8.39
CA GLN A 85 9.04 -9.21 8.66
C GLN A 85 9.07 -10.73 8.45
N GLU A 86 8.07 -11.46 8.94
CA GLU A 86 7.94 -12.91 8.72
C GLU A 86 7.80 -13.26 7.24
N ARG A 87 6.98 -12.51 6.48
CA ARG A 87 6.85 -12.71 5.03
C ARG A 87 8.17 -12.49 4.30
N HIS A 88 8.92 -11.45 4.66
CA HIS A 88 10.24 -11.20 4.09
C HIS A 88 11.24 -12.31 4.44
N ALA A 89 11.26 -12.78 5.68
CA ALA A 89 12.12 -13.88 6.11
C ALA A 89 11.80 -15.17 5.33
N LYS A 90 10.52 -15.53 5.23
CA LYS A 90 10.06 -16.71 4.48
C LYS A 90 10.34 -16.61 2.99
N ALA A 91 10.18 -15.43 2.39
CA ALA A 91 10.53 -15.21 0.99
C ALA A 91 12.05 -15.35 0.76
N LYS A 92 12.88 -14.82 1.68
CA LYS A 92 14.33 -14.96 1.63
C LYS A 92 14.76 -16.42 1.76
N GLU A 93 14.15 -17.16 2.69
CA GLU A 93 14.37 -18.61 2.86
C GLU A 93 13.94 -19.39 1.60
N PHE A 94 12.78 -19.06 1.02
CA PHE A 94 12.30 -19.71 -0.20
C PHE A 94 13.23 -19.47 -1.39
N VAL A 95 13.77 -18.25 -1.54
CA VAL A 95 14.77 -17.95 -2.58
C VAL A 95 16.06 -18.73 -2.31
N GLY A 96 16.54 -18.76 -1.07
CA GLY A 96 17.72 -19.55 -0.67
C GLY A 96 17.55 -21.02 -1.02
N ASN A 97 16.51 -21.66 -0.49
CA ASN A 97 16.22 -23.08 -0.69
C ASN A 97 15.97 -23.43 -2.16
N LYS A 98 15.29 -22.59 -2.93
CA LYS A 98 15.04 -22.86 -4.36
C LYS A 98 16.32 -22.74 -5.19
N VAL A 99 17.16 -21.74 -4.92
CA VAL A 99 18.48 -21.62 -5.57
C VAL A 99 19.37 -22.81 -5.17
N GLN A 100 19.35 -23.22 -3.91
CA GLN A 100 20.12 -24.36 -3.41
C GLN A 100 19.64 -25.68 -4.02
N LEU A 101 18.32 -25.94 -4.06
CA LEU A 101 17.75 -27.10 -4.73
C LEU A 101 18.00 -27.11 -6.24
N THR A 102 18.05 -25.93 -6.89
CA THR A 102 18.40 -25.86 -8.31
C THR A 102 19.89 -26.14 -8.52
N ILE A 103 20.77 -25.70 -7.62
CA ILE A 103 22.21 -25.99 -7.65
C ILE A 103 22.49 -27.46 -7.27
N GLU A 104 21.79 -28.03 -6.30
CA GLU A 104 21.95 -29.41 -5.87
C GLU A 104 21.34 -30.41 -6.86
N ALA A 105 20.22 -30.06 -7.51
CA ALA A 105 19.65 -30.87 -8.61
C ALA A 105 20.45 -30.72 -9.92
N MET A 106 21.26 -29.67 -10.06
CA MET A 106 22.30 -29.61 -11.07
C MET A 106 23.53 -30.32 -10.52
N GLU A 107 23.57 -31.66 -10.63
CA GLU A 107 24.78 -32.45 -10.38
C GLU A 107 25.95 -31.90 -11.21
N GLY A 108 26.72 -30.98 -10.63
CA GLY A 108 27.83 -30.34 -11.30
C GLY A 108 28.23 -29.00 -10.69
N THR A 109 29.52 -28.80 -10.52
CA THR A 109 30.12 -27.49 -10.21
C THR A 109 29.76 -26.50 -11.33
N LYS A 110 29.80 -25.19 -11.09
CA LYS A 110 29.63 -24.17 -12.15
C LYS A 110 30.46 -24.47 -13.42
N SER A 111 31.68 -24.98 -13.22
CA SER A 111 32.59 -25.44 -14.29
C SER A 111 32.03 -26.60 -15.13
N ASP A 112 31.31 -27.54 -14.50
CA ASP A 112 30.70 -28.68 -15.19
C ASP A 112 29.52 -28.23 -16.06
N LEU A 113 28.72 -27.28 -15.58
CA LEU A 113 27.67 -26.63 -16.37
C LEU A 113 28.26 -25.88 -17.57
N GLU A 114 29.30 -25.07 -17.35
CA GLU A 114 29.97 -24.33 -18.41
C GLU A 114 30.55 -25.29 -19.48
N ARG A 115 31.17 -26.38 -19.04
CA ARG A 115 31.69 -27.43 -19.94
C ARG A 115 30.56 -28.14 -20.69
N HIS A 116 29.42 -28.40 -20.05
CA HIS A 116 28.26 -29.02 -20.68
C HIS A 116 27.64 -28.10 -21.75
N VAL A 117 27.41 -26.83 -21.42
CA VAL A 117 26.92 -25.81 -22.36
C VAL A 117 27.87 -25.66 -23.54
N GLN A 118 29.18 -25.60 -23.30
CA GLN A 118 30.18 -25.52 -24.36
C GLN A 118 30.12 -26.75 -25.29
N THR A 119 29.86 -27.94 -24.74
CA THR A 119 29.72 -29.17 -25.52
C THR A 119 28.44 -29.17 -26.36
N LEU A 120 27.31 -28.71 -25.80
CA LEU A 120 26.05 -28.53 -26.51
C LEU A 120 26.19 -27.52 -27.66
N MET A 121 26.80 -26.36 -27.40
CA MET A 121 27.07 -25.36 -28.44
C MET A 121 27.95 -25.91 -29.55
N LYS A 122 29.02 -26.66 -29.24
CA LYS A 122 29.86 -27.32 -30.27
C LYS A 122 29.05 -28.29 -31.13
N LYS A 123 28.16 -29.07 -30.52
CA LYS A 123 27.28 -30.02 -31.23
C LYS A 123 26.31 -29.29 -32.15
N GLU A 124 25.69 -28.21 -31.67
CA GLU A 124 24.79 -27.38 -32.48
C GLU A 124 25.53 -26.69 -33.63
N VAL A 125 26.65 -26.03 -33.37
CA VAL A 125 27.46 -25.37 -34.40
C VAL A 125 27.91 -26.36 -35.47
N THR A 126 28.37 -27.55 -35.07
CA THR A 126 28.73 -28.62 -36.03
C THR A 126 27.52 -29.08 -36.83
N GLY A 127 26.36 -29.23 -36.18
CA GLY A 127 25.10 -29.58 -36.83
C GLY A 127 24.72 -28.55 -37.89
N VAL A 128 24.74 -27.27 -37.54
CA VAL A 128 24.44 -26.14 -38.44
C VAL A 128 25.42 -26.11 -39.60
N MET A 129 26.73 -26.24 -39.33
CA MET A 129 27.76 -26.25 -40.37
C MET A 129 27.55 -27.39 -41.36
N ARG A 130 27.19 -28.60 -40.90
CA ARG A 130 26.82 -29.72 -41.78
C ARG A 130 25.62 -29.39 -42.67
N HIS A 131 24.58 -28.76 -42.12
CA HIS A 131 23.41 -28.36 -42.91
C HIS A 131 23.77 -27.29 -43.95
N VAL A 132 24.61 -26.33 -43.60
CA VAL A 132 25.12 -25.32 -44.55
C VAL A 132 25.92 -26.00 -45.67
N THR A 133 26.78 -26.96 -45.34
CA THR A 133 27.53 -27.74 -46.33
C THR A 133 26.62 -28.55 -47.26
N SER A 134 25.59 -29.23 -46.72
CA SER A 134 24.62 -29.97 -47.54
C SER A 134 23.83 -29.03 -48.48
N TYR A 135 23.38 -27.88 -47.97
CA TYR A 135 22.71 -26.85 -48.76
C TYR A 135 23.57 -26.36 -49.93
N LEU A 136 24.86 -26.11 -49.67
CA LEU A 136 25.79 -25.66 -50.70
C LEU A 136 26.11 -26.76 -51.72
N LYS A 137 26.28 -28.02 -51.28
CA LYS A 137 26.45 -29.16 -52.19
C LYS A 137 25.27 -29.32 -53.14
N ALA A 138 24.05 -29.28 -52.61
CA ALA A 138 22.82 -29.42 -53.40
C ALA A 138 22.68 -28.29 -54.43
N HIS A 139 22.91 -27.04 -54.03
CA HIS A 139 22.76 -25.88 -54.92
C HIS A 139 23.89 -25.70 -55.95
N LEU A 140 25.07 -26.25 -55.69
CA LEU A 140 26.22 -26.21 -56.60
C LEU A 140 26.38 -27.51 -57.41
N GLY A 141 25.61 -28.56 -57.12
CA GLY A 141 25.71 -29.87 -57.78
C GLY A 141 27.04 -30.60 -57.47
N LEU A 142 27.62 -30.36 -56.30
CA LEU A 142 28.95 -30.84 -55.94
C LEU A 142 28.91 -32.18 -55.20
N LYS A 143 29.83 -33.09 -55.54
CA LYS A 143 30.06 -34.33 -54.77
C LYS A 143 30.77 -34.05 -53.45
N SER A 144 31.74 -33.13 -53.45
CA SER A 144 32.45 -32.65 -52.25
C SER A 144 32.49 -31.12 -52.21
N ILE A 145 32.45 -30.54 -51.00
CA ILE A 145 32.64 -29.10 -50.82
C ILE A 145 34.12 -28.72 -50.79
N ASP A 146 35.01 -29.71 -50.67
CA ASP A 146 36.47 -29.52 -50.67
C ASP A 146 37.00 -29.34 -52.10
N ASP A 147 36.24 -29.79 -53.12
CA ASP A 147 36.61 -29.76 -54.54
C ASP A 147 35.69 -28.83 -55.34
N ILE A 148 35.59 -27.55 -54.94
CA ILE A 148 34.81 -26.56 -55.68
C ILE A 148 35.59 -26.14 -56.93
N PRO A 149 35.07 -26.37 -58.16
CA PRO A 149 35.70 -25.87 -59.37
C PRO A 149 35.83 -24.34 -59.34
N ASN A 150 36.94 -23.79 -59.85
CA ASN A 150 37.21 -22.34 -59.82
C ASN A 150 36.06 -21.49 -60.39
N GLY A 151 35.32 -21.99 -61.38
CA GLY A 151 34.16 -21.30 -61.95
C GLY A 151 32.93 -21.19 -61.04
N LEU A 152 32.86 -21.99 -59.96
CA LEU A 152 31.74 -22.00 -59.00
C LEU A 152 32.07 -21.24 -57.70
N VAL A 153 33.30 -20.76 -57.53
CA VAL A 153 33.74 -20.06 -56.32
C VAL A 153 32.93 -18.78 -56.07
N GLU A 154 32.67 -17.98 -57.10
CA GLU A 154 31.88 -16.75 -56.95
C GLU A 154 30.41 -17.05 -56.65
N LYS A 155 29.86 -18.12 -57.24
CA LYS A 155 28.50 -18.59 -56.94
C LYS A 155 28.40 -19.12 -55.50
N HIS A 156 29.42 -19.81 -55.01
CA HIS A 156 29.53 -20.27 -53.62
C HIS A 156 29.56 -19.10 -52.63
N LYS A 157 30.42 -18.10 -52.86
CA LYS A 157 30.48 -16.89 -52.02
C LYS A 157 29.15 -16.14 -51.98
N LYS A 158 28.47 -16.02 -53.12
CA LYS A 158 27.16 -15.37 -53.21
C LYS A 158 26.09 -16.15 -52.45
N LEU A 159 26.07 -17.48 -52.57
CA LEU A 159 25.15 -18.34 -51.83
C LEU A 159 25.34 -18.25 -50.32
N LEU A 160 26.58 -18.16 -49.84
CA LEU A 160 26.87 -17.94 -48.42
C LEU A 160 26.40 -16.57 -47.94
N LYS A 161 26.60 -15.50 -48.73
CA LYS A 161 26.13 -14.14 -48.38
C LYS A 161 24.61 -14.03 -48.35
N ASP A 162 23.94 -14.71 -49.27
CA ASP A 162 22.47 -14.71 -49.38
C ASP A 162 21.80 -15.76 -48.48
N LEU A 163 22.59 -16.52 -47.70
CA LEU A 163 22.11 -17.56 -46.82
C LEU A 163 21.44 -16.95 -45.58
N THR A 164 20.19 -17.34 -45.34
CA THR A 164 19.45 -16.95 -44.13
C THR A 164 18.91 -18.18 -43.45
N TRP A 165 18.67 -18.08 -42.14
CA TRP A 165 18.06 -19.14 -41.34
C TRP A 165 16.75 -19.66 -41.93
N LYS A 166 15.93 -18.79 -42.54
CA LYS A 166 14.67 -19.17 -43.20
C LYS A 166 14.90 -20.10 -44.40
N LYS A 167 15.93 -19.83 -45.23
CA LYS A 167 16.27 -20.69 -46.37
C LYS A 167 16.81 -22.04 -45.91
N LEU A 168 17.64 -22.03 -44.86
CA LEU A 168 18.21 -23.26 -44.29
C LEU A 168 17.15 -24.15 -43.62
N ASP A 169 16.21 -23.55 -42.88
CA ASP A 169 15.10 -24.27 -42.25
C ASP A 169 14.12 -24.84 -43.28
N HIS A 170 13.83 -24.09 -44.35
CA HIS A 170 13.02 -24.60 -45.46
C HIS A 170 13.69 -25.77 -46.18
N PHE A 171 15.01 -25.72 -46.40
CA PHE A 171 15.78 -26.84 -46.95
C PHE A 171 15.73 -28.07 -46.04
N LYS A 172 15.91 -27.88 -44.73
CA LYS A 172 15.79 -28.94 -43.72
C LYS A 172 14.41 -29.59 -43.71
N LYS A 173 13.34 -28.78 -43.81
CA LYS A 173 11.95 -29.26 -43.84
C LYS A 173 11.58 -30.01 -45.12
N LYS A 174 12.25 -29.71 -46.23
CA LYS A 174 12.07 -30.44 -47.50
C LYS A 174 12.72 -31.82 -47.52
N GLY A 175 13.52 -32.18 -46.50
CA GLY A 175 14.17 -33.49 -46.41
C GLY A 175 15.30 -33.69 -47.43
N GLU A 176 15.83 -32.61 -48.01
CA GLU A 176 16.93 -32.65 -49.00
C GLU A 176 18.33 -32.78 -48.34
N CYS A 177 18.40 -33.30 -47.11
CA CYS A 177 19.63 -33.49 -46.35
C CYS A 177 20.34 -34.80 -46.64
#